data_AF-A0AAI8G5T7-F1
#
_entry.id   AF-A0AAI8G5T7-F1
#
_cell.length_a   1.000
_cell.length_b   1.000
_cell.length_c   1.000
_cell.angle_alpha   90.00
_cell.angle_beta   90.00
_cell.angle_gamma   90.00
#
_symmetry.space_group_name_H-M   'P 1'
#
loop_
_entity.id
_entity.type
_entity.pdbx_description
1 polymer ?
#
loop_
_entity_poly.entity_id
_entity_poly.type
_entity_poly.pdbx_seq_one_letter_code
_entity_poly.pdbx_strand_id
1 'polypeptide(L)'
;MTTLCIEKKEDIIIPFIRIGDPLWEENTRLIIESLADNWSNDLVDPKSEEEIRLLEARIETSLPNSLKEFYKVFGLADIGEQLLSFDEIDYIGKIWEPHPEYGPSFTQEDLSVLPYLITFSDYLGNGNMFCFHKETKEIYYFDHDSQPYLTKMFSHFDDYLKGCLVFAQADLFGEVGQDQVDQWIEQIVDELIGEDLVRKWRY
;
A
#
# COMPACT_ATOMS: atom_id res chain seq x y z
N MET A 1 -4.62 18.12 -18.62
CA MET A 1 -5.13 16.75 -18.42
C MET A 1 -6.46 16.88 -17.70
N THR A 2 -7.36 15.90 -17.80
CA THR A 2 -8.62 15.93 -17.04
C THR A 2 -8.31 15.40 -15.64
N THR A 3 -8.25 16.29 -14.65
CA THR A 3 -8.12 15.92 -13.23
C THR A 3 -9.44 15.28 -12.78
N LEU A 4 -9.36 14.14 -12.11
CA LEU A 4 -10.51 13.45 -11.52
C LEU A 4 -11.12 14.33 -10.42
N CYS A 5 -12.45 14.44 -10.43
CA CYS A 5 -13.23 15.19 -9.45
C CYS A 5 -14.51 14.39 -9.16
N ILE A 6 -14.74 14.06 -7.88
CA ILE A 6 -15.79 13.13 -7.45
C ILE A 6 -17.02 13.93 -7.02
N GLU A 7 -18.09 13.83 -7.79
CA GLU A 7 -19.38 14.49 -7.52
C GLU A 7 -20.47 13.47 -7.12
N LYS A 8 -20.23 12.18 -7.35
CA LYS A 8 -21.11 11.07 -6.98
C LYS A 8 -20.31 9.79 -6.81
N LYS A 9 -20.90 8.80 -6.13
CA LYS A 9 -20.27 7.50 -5.84
C LYS A 9 -19.73 6.80 -7.09
N GLU A 10 -20.43 6.91 -8.23
CA GLU A 10 -20.03 6.26 -9.48
C GLU A 10 -18.81 6.90 -10.16
N ASP A 11 -18.36 8.06 -9.71
CA ASP A 11 -17.14 8.69 -10.22
C ASP A 11 -15.88 8.06 -9.58
N ILE A 12 -16.02 7.32 -8.47
CA ILE A 12 -14.92 6.61 -7.81
C ILE A 12 -14.47 5.45 -8.70
N ILE A 13 -13.19 5.45 -9.05
CA ILE A 13 -12.59 4.47 -9.95
C ILE A 13 -12.08 3.28 -9.14
N ILE A 14 -12.55 2.08 -9.48
CA ILE A 14 -11.88 0.83 -9.09
C ILE A 14 -10.77 0.59 -10.12
N PRO A 15 -9.49 0.69 -9.75
CA PRO A 15 -8.43 0.84 -10.75
C PRO A 15 -8.24 -0.42 -11.61
N PHE A 16 -8.41 -1.60 -11.02
CA PHE A 16 -8.23 -2.90 -11.67
C PHE A 16 -8.81 -4.03 -10.82
N ILE A 17 -8.91 -5.24 -11.38
CA ILE A 17 -9.12 -6.46 -10.58
C ILE A 17 -7.76 -7.05 -10.18
N ARG A 18 -6.82 -7.11 -11.12
CA ARG A 18 -5.40 -7.47 -10.98
C ARG A 18 -4.51 -6.53 -11.81
N ILE A 19 -3.29 -6.32 -11.34
CA ILE A 19 -2.27 -5.61 -12.12
C ILE A 19 -1.98 -6.41 -13.40
N GLY A 20 -1.94 -5.70 -14.54
CA GLY A 20 -1.85 -6.31 -15.86
C GLY A 20 -3.20 -6.45 -16.59
N ASP A 21 -4.33 -6.18 -15.92
CA ASP A 21 -5.65 -6.18 -16.55
C ASP A 21 -5.77 -5.07 -17.61
N PRO A 22 -6.66 -5.23 -18.61
CA PRO A 22 -6.99 -4.13 -19.50
C PRO A 22 -7.41 -2.90 -18.70
N LEU A 23 -6.80 -1.74 -19.00
CA LEU A 23 -7.00 -0.44 -18.34
C LEU A 23 -6.35 -0.24 -16.97
N TRP A 24 -5.63 -1.23 -16.41
CA TRP A 24 -5.00 -1.05 -15.10
C TRP A 24 -4.05 0.18 -15.08
N GLU A 25 -3.22 0.34 -16.12
CA GLU A 25 -2.32 1.49 -16.23
C GLU A 25 -3.08 2.80 -16.41
N GLU A 26 -4.11 2.82 -17.25
CA GLU A 26 -4.87 4.03 -17.57
C GLU A 26 -5.62 4.55 -16.34
N ASN A 27 -6.36 3.66 -15.66
CA ASN A 27 -7.11 4.02 -14.46
C ASN A 27 -6.18 4.42 -13.30
N THR A 28 -5.12 3.64 -13.07
CA THR A 28 -4.16 3.93 -11.99
C THR A 28 -3.42 5.24 -12.25
N ARG A 29 -3.04 5.51 -13.51
CA ARG A 29 -2.42 6.77 -13.92
C ARG A 29 -3.35 7.95 -13.69
N LEU A 30 -4.62 7.84 -14.08
CA LEU A 30 -5.60 8.90 -13.86
C LEU A 30 -5.74 9.25 -12.37
N ILE A 31 -5.78 8.25 -11.49
CA ILE A 31 -5.85 8.47 -10.04
C ILE A 31 -4.57 9.16 -9.54
N ILE A 32 -3.39 8.59 -9.82
CA ILE A 32 -2.10 9.11 -9.35
C ILE A 32 -1.83 10.53 -9.86
N GLU A 33 -2.07 10.80 -11.15
CA GLU A 33 -1.88 12.13 -11.74
C GLU A 33 -2.87 13.14 -11.13
N SER A 34 -4.10 12.73 -10.83
CA SER A 34 -5.08 13.62 -10.19
C SER A 34 -4.69 13.95 -8.75
N LEU A 35 -4.16 12.99 -7.99
CA LEU A 35 -3.66 13.21 -6.64
C LEU A 35 -2.42 14.12 -6.64
N ALA A 36 -1.48 13.87 -7.56
CA ALA A 36 -0.30 14.71 -7.73
C ALA A 36 -0.68 16.16 -8.07
N ASP A 37 -1.63 16.37 -8.99
CA ASP A 37 -2.16 17.69 -9.31
C ASP A 37 -2.83 18.34 -8.07
N ASN A 38 -3.64 17.59 -7.33
CA ASN A 38 -4.38 18.09 -6.16
C ASN A 38 -3.45 18.52 -5.02
N TRP A 39 -2.43 17.72 -4.71
CA TRP A 39 -1.47 18.00 -3.65
C TRP A 39 -0.26 18.84 -4.11
N SER A 40 -0.19 19.19 -5.39
CA SER A 40 0.97 19.85 -6.00
C SER A 40 2.28 19.08 -5.81
N ASN A 41 2.21 17.75 -5.92
CA ASN A 41 3.34 16.84 -5.82
C ASN A 41 3.89 16.51 -7.21
N ASP A 42 5.20 16.27 -7.28
CA ASP A 42 5.83 15.75 -8.49
C ASP A 42 5.59 14.24 -8.61
N LEU A 43 5.38 13.77 -9.84
CA LEU A 43 5.37 12.34 -10.14
C LEU A 43 6.80 11.79 -10.05
N VAL A 44 6.93 10.60 -9.47
CA VAL A 44 8.23 9.92 -9.34
C VAL A 44 8.50 9.04 -10.55
N ASP A 45 9.74 9.05 -11.03
CA ASP A 45 10.15 8.24 -12.16
C ASP A 45 10.00 6.72 -11.89
N PRO A 46 9.62 5.93 -12.91
CA PRO A 46 9.55 4.49 -12.78
C PRO A 46 10.91 3.85 -12.48
N LYS A 47 10.88 2.74 -11.73
CA LYS A 47 12.08 1.98 -11.36
C LYS A 47 12.53 1.04 -12.47
N SER A 48 13.83 1.05 -12.75
CA SER A 48 14.43 0.16 -13.73
C SER A 48 14.48 -1.29 -13.24
N GLU A 49 14.57 -2.23 -14.19
CA GLU A 49 14.77 -3.65 -13.86
C GLU A 49 16.06 -3.86 -13.05
N GLU A 50 17.09 -3.05 -13.29
CA GLU A 50 18.36 -3.17 -12.56
C GLU A 50 18.21 -2.75 -11.10
N GLU A 51 17.55 -1.62 -10.82
CA GLU A 51 17.25 -1.20 -9.45
C GLU A 51 16.47 -2.28 -8.69
N ILE A 52 15.48 -2.89 -9.35
CA ILE A 52 14.69 -3.97 -8.78
C ILE A 52 15.56 -5.20 -8.51
N ARG A 53 16.41 -5.61 -9.46
CA ARG A 53 17.33 -6.74 -9.23
C ARG A 53 18.28 -6.50 -8.07
N LEU A 54 18.82 -5.28 -7.94
CA LEU A 54 19.72 -4.92 -6.85
C LEU A 54 19.00 -4.99 -5.50
N LEU A 55 17.76 -4.49 -5.44
CA LEU A 55 16.91 -4.62 -4.26
C LEU A 55 16.66 -6.09 -3.92
N GLU A 56 16.16 -6.89 -4.86
CA GLU A 56 15.84 -8.31 -4.67
C GLU A 56 17.07 -9.12 -4.23
N ALA A 57 18.25 -8.81 -4.76
CA ALA A 57 19.50 -9.42 -4.34
C ALA A 57 19.86 -9.06 -2.89
N ARG A 58 19.60 -7.81 -2.46
CA ARG A 58 19.89 -7.35 -1.09
C ARG A 58 18.97 -7.99 -0.04
N ILE A 59 17.68 -8.12 -0.34
CA ILE A 59 16.69 -8.73 0.57
C ILE A 59 16.61 -10.26 0.43
N GLU A 60 17.43 -10.83 -0.47
CA GLU A 60 17.55 -12.26 -0.75
C GLU A 60 16.24 -12.93 -1.17
N THR A 61 15.36 -12.18 -1.83
CA THR A 61 14.07 -12.68 -2.33
C THR A 61 13.52 -11.77 -3.42
N SER A 62 12.55 -12.26 -4.18
CA SER A 62 11.82 -11.42 -5.12
C SER A 62 10.80 -10.50 -4.43
N LEU A 63 10.49 -9.36 -5.04
CA LEU A 63 9.26 -8.64 -4.73
C LEU A 63 8.03 -9.46 -5.17
N PRO A 64 6.84 -9.22 -4.60
CA PRO A 64 5.59 -9.60 -5.24
C PRO A 64 5.55 -9.07 -6.68
N ASN A 65 5.12 -9.89 -7.64
CA ASN A 65 5.16 -9.52 -9.06
C ASN A 65 4.34 -8.25 -9.35
N SER A 66 3.18 -8.09 -8.70
CA SER A 66 2.36 -6.89 -8.84
C SER A 66 3.02 -5.64 -8.26
N LEU A 67 3.72 -5.74 -7.12
CA LEU A 67 4.52 -4.64 -6.58
C LEU A 67 5.66 -4.23 -7.54
N LYS A 68 6.32 -5.22 -8.14
CA LYS A 68 7.38 -5.01 -9.14
C LYS A 68 6.86 -4.24 -10.36
N GLU A 69 5.74 -4.70 -10.93
CA GLU A 69 5.15 -4.05 -12.10
C GLU A 69 4.65 -2.65 -11.77
N PHE A 70 4.10 -2.42 -10.58
CA PHE A 70 3.75 -1.07 -10.12
C PHE A 70 4.97 -0.14 -10.12
N TYR A 71 6.07 -0.55 -9.48
CA TYR A 71 7.30 0.25 -9.44
C TYR A 71 7.85 0.56 -10.84
N LYS A 72 7.75 -0.39 -11.78
CA LYS A 72 8.22 -0.23 -13.18
C LYS A 72 7.38 0.73 -14.01
N VAL A 73 6.15 1.01 -13.60
CA VAL A 73 5.23 1.88 -14.36
C VAL A 73 5.03 3.24 -13.68
N PHE A 74 4.99 3.27 -12.35
CA PHE A 74 4.59 4.43 -11.56
C PHE A 74 5.63 4.90 -10.53
N GLY A 75 6.70 4.15 -10.31
CA GLY A 75 7.69 4.52 -9.30
C GLY A 75 7.12 4.53 -7.87
N LEU A 76 7.57 5.48 -7.06
CA LEU A 76 7.11 5.71 -5.68
C LEU A 76 5.94 6.70 -5.67
N ALA A 77 4.86 6.37 -6.38
CA ALA A 77 3.69 7.22 -6.40
C ALA A 77 3.01 7.29 -5.01
N ASP A 78 2.45 8.46 -4.68
CA ASP A 78 1.62 8.63 -3.51
C ASP A 78 0.25 7.99 -3.78
N ILE A 79 -0.04 6.92 -3.03
CA ILE A 79 -1.24 6.10 -3.19
C ILE A 79 -2.18 6.26 -1.99
N GLY A 80 -2.09 7.36 -1.26
CA GLY A 80 -2.74 7.53 0.05
C GLY A 80 -1.99 6.84 1.20
N GLU A 81 -0.87 6.19 0.86
CA GLU A 81 0.15 5.64 1.74
C GLU A 81 1.52 5.82 1.09
N GLN A 82 2.57 5.78 1.90
CA GLN A 82 3.93 5.97 1.42
C GLN A 82 4.59 4.61 1.13
N LEU A 83 4.70 4.26 -0.15
CA LEU A 83 5.59 3.19 -0.58
C LEU A 83 7.04 3.55 -0.22
N LEU A 84 7.76 2.59 0.36
CA LEU A 84 9.13 2.77 0.79
C LEU A 84 10.08 2.85 -0.40
N SER A 85 11.06 3.74 -0.29
CA SER A 85 12.16 3.78 -1.24
C SER A 85 12.95 2.46 -1.21
N PHE A 86 13.64 2.16 -2.31
CA PHE A 86 14.37 0.90 -2.41
C PHE A 86 15.49 0.80 -1.40
N ASP A 87 16.04 1.90 -0.88
CA ASP A 87 17.03 1.85 0.19
C ASP A 87 16.43 1.50 1.55
N GLU A 88 15.17 1.87 1.81
CA GLU A 88 14.43 1.65 3.06
C GLU A 88 13.78 0.27 3.19
N ILE A 89 13.53 -0.43 2.07
CA ILE A 89 12.93 -1.78 2.06
C ILE A 89 13.88 -2.80 2.70
N ASP A 90 13.55 -3.31 3.89
CA ASP A 90 14.34 -4.36 4.54
C ASP A 90 13.45 -5.23 5.44
N TYR A 91 14.02 -6.26 6.06
CA TYR A 91 13.32 -7.09 7.03
C TYR A 91 12.85 -6.23 8.21
N ILE A 92 11.56 -6.32 8.57
CA ILE A 92 10.99 -5.51 9.65
C ILE A 92 11.73 -5.74 10.99
N GLY A 93 12.19 -6.96 11.24
CA GLY A 93 12.95 -7.30 12.45
C GLY A 93 14.24 -6.48 12.64
N LYS A 94 14.84 -5.97 11.56
CA LYS A 94 16.07 -5.16 11.61
C LYS A 94 15.88 -3.80 12.25
N ILE A 95 14.64 -3.27 12.28
CA ILE A 95 14.33 -1.98 12.91
C ILE A 95 14.80 -1.98 14.37
N TRP A 96 14.66 -3.11 15.07
CA TRP A 96 14.98 -3.22 16.49
C TRP A 96 16.29 -3.96 16.77
N GLU A 97 17.01 -4.46 15.76
CA GLU A 97 18.30 -5.15 15.96
C GLU A 97 19.33 -4.32 16.76
N PRO A 98 19.48 -3.00 16.52
CA PRO A 98 20.41 -2.18 17.29
C PRO A 98 19.99 -1.97 18.76
N HIS A 99 18.67 -1.98 19.02
CA HIS A 99 18.08 -1.73 20.33
C HIS A 99 16.86 -2.64 20.59
N PRO A 100 17.08 -3.94 20.84
CA PRO A 100 15.98 -4.91 20.98
C PRO A 100 15.01 -4.59 22.12
N GLU A 101 15.46 -3.84 23.13
CA GLU A 101 14.65 -3.37 24.26
C GLU A 101 13.50 -2.43 23.86
N TYR A 102 13.58 -1.80 22.68
CA TYR A 102 12.51 -0.98 22.12
C TYR A 102 11.62 -1.75 21.12
N GLY A 103 11.90 -3.04 20.92
CA GLY A 103 11.08 -3.90 20.07
C GLY A 103 9.72 -4.23 20.68
N PRO A 104 8.69 -4.50 19.85
CA PRO A 104 7.42 -5.01 20.31
C PRO A 104 7.60 -6.31 21.09
N SER A 105 6.74 -6.51 22.10
CA SER A 105 6.65 -7.79 22.81
C SER A 105 5.86 -8.80 21.98
N PHE A 106 6.48 -9.25 20.88
CA PHE A 106 5.88 -10.16 19.92
C PHE A 106 5.33 -11.43 20.57
N THR A 107 4.13 -11.83 20.15
CA THR A 107 3.53 -13.10 20.52
C THR A 107 4.27 -14.27 19.84
N GLN A 108 4.00 -15.51 20.25
CA GLN A 108 4.56 -16.68 19.56
C GLN A 108 4.12 -16.77 18.09
N GLU A 109 2.89 -16.32 17.80
CA GLU A 109 2.37 -16.27 16.42
C GLU A 109 3.13 -15.22 15.61
N ASP A 110 3.34 -14.02 16.16
CA ASP A 110 4.14 -12.98 15.50
C ASP A 110 5.57 -13.49 15.21
N LEU A 111 6.23 -14.09 16.20
CA LEU A 111 7.58 -14.62 16.06
C LEU A 111 7.69 -15.73 15.00
N SER A 112 6.59 -16.42 14.69
CA SER A 112 6.58 -17.46 13.66
C SER A 112 6.67 -16.90 12.24
N VAL A 113 6.18 -15.66 12.03
CA VAL A 113 6.15 -15.00 10.72
C VAL A 113 7.19 -13.89 10.58
N LEU A 114 7.55 -13.22 11.69
CA LEU A 114 8.48 -12.08 11.74
C LEU A 114 9.77 -12.26 10.92
N PRO A 115 10.48 -13.41 10.96
CA PRO A 115 11.73 -13.60 10.20
C PRO A 115 11.56 -13.58 8.68
N TYR A 116 10.33 -13.61 8.18
CA TYR A 116 10.00 -13.62 6.76
C TYR A 116 9.43 -12.30 6.26
N LEU A 117 9.16 -11.33 7.13
CA LEU A 117 8.47 -10.09 6.74
C LEU A 117 9.45 -9.01 6.33
N ILE A 118 9.22 -8.44 5.14
CA ILE A 118 10.00 -7.38 4.52
C ILE A 118 9.07 -6.19 4.29
N THR A 119 9.44 -5.02 4.81
CA THR A 119 8.65 -3.79 4.72
C THR A 119 8.60 -3.27 3.30
N PHE A 120 7.47 -2.69 2.87
CA PHE A 120 7.37 -2.02 1.58
C PHE A 120 6.52 -0.76 1.60
N SER A 121 5.78 -0.50 2.68
CA SER A 121 4.99 0.73 2.87
C SER A 121 5.08 1.18 4.33
N ASP A 122 5.10 2.50 4.51
CA ASP A 122 4.91 3.20 5.79
C ASP A 122 3.50 3.81 5.80
N TYR A 123 2.73 3.46 6.84
CA TYR A 123 1.39 3.98 7.03
C TYR A 123 1.45 5.37 7.65
N LEU A 124 1.58 6.38 6.79
CA LEU A 124 1.52 7.81 7.14
C LEU A 124 2.56 8.23 8.20
N GLY A 125 3.67 7.50 8.32
CA GLY A 125 4.74 7.80 9.26
C GLY A 125 4.36 7.58 10.73
N ASN A 126 3.25 6.89 11.00
CA ASN A 126 2.78 6.67 12.37
C ASN A 126 3.44 5.47 13.05
N GLY A 127 4.22 4.67 12.33
CA GLY A 127 4.88 3.47 12.84
C GLY A 127 4.21 2.15 12.43
N ASN A 128 2.98 2.21 11.91
CA ASN A 128 2.36 1.07 11.24
C ASN A 128 2.98 0.87 9.86
N MET A 129 3.14 -0.38 9.44
CA MET A 129 3.82 -0.69 8.19
C MET A 129 3.15 -1.85 7.48
N PHE A 130 3.21 -1.86 6.15
CA PHE A 130 2.90 -3.07 5.39
C PHE A 130 4.18 -3.80 4.99
N CYS A 131 4.10 -5.12 5.14
CA CYS A 131 5.16 -6.06 4.81
C CYS A 131 4.66 -7.11 3.82
N PHE A 132 5.55 -7.65 3.00
CA PHE A 132 5.28 -8.90 2.29
C PHE A 132 6.09 -10.03 2.91
N HIS A 133 5.52 -11.23 2.90
CA HIS A 133 6.20 -12.44 3.33
C HIS A 133 7.17 -12.93 2.25
N LYS A 134 8.45 -13.15 2.59
CA LYS A 134 9.51 -13.44 1.62
C LYS A 134 9.25 -14.68 0.77
N GLU A 135 8.55 -15.67 1.30
CA GLU A 135 8.25 -16.93 0.59
C GLU A 135 6.89 -16.87 -0.11
N THR A 136 5.80 -16.70 0.65
CA THR A 136 4.42 -16.74 0.14
C THR A 136 3.98 -15.50 -0.62
N LYS A 137 4.68 -14.36 -0.44
CA LYS A 137 4.32 -13.03 -1.00
C LYS A 137 2.99 -12.46 -0.49
N GLU A 138 2.43 -13.07 0.54
CA GLU A 138 1.25 -12.55 1.24
C GLU A 138 1.59 -11.24 1.96
N ILE A 139 0.58 -10.40 2.13
CA ILE A 139 0.72 -9.05 2.71
C ILE A 139 0.30 -9.07 4.16
N TYR A 140 1.18 -8.57 5.00
CA TYR A 140 1.01 -8.45 6.44
C TYR A 140 1.01 -6.97 6.81
N TYR A 141 0.19 -6.64 7.80
CA TYR A 141 0.19 -5.35 8.47
C TYR A 141 0.88 -5.49 9.81
N PHE A 142 1.85 -4.63 10.04
CA PHE A 142 2.45 -4.39 11.35
C PHE A 142 1.70 -3.23 12.01
N ASP A 143 1.02 -3.55 13.11
CA ASP A 143 0.30 -2.61 13.96
C ASP A 143 1.16 -2.32 15.19
N HIS A 144 1.72 -1.11 15.28
CA HIS A 144 2.56 -0.70 16.39
C HIS A 144 1.76 -0.36 17.67
N ASP A 145 0.44 -0.16 17.54
CA ASP A 145 -0.44 0.28 18.61
C ASP A 145 -1.07 -0.89 19.37
N SER A 146 -1.46 -1.96 18.66
CA SER A 146 -2.31 -3.02 19.20
C SER A 146 -1.92 -4.44 18.80
N GLN A 147 -2.23 -5.39 19.68
CA GLN A 147 -2.04 -6.81 19.38
C GLN A 147 -3.26 -7.41 18.62
N PRO A 148 -3.05 -8.39 17.73
CA PRO A 148 -1.75 -8.91 17.31
C PRO A 148 -0.94 -7.89 16.48
N TYR A 149 0.37 -7.83 16.73
CA TYR A 149 1.26 -6.89 16.07
C TYR A 149 1.37 -7.20 14.58
N LEU A 150 1.36 -8.47 14.20
CA LEU A 150 1.46 -8.91 12.80
C LEU A 150 0.15 -9.60 12.38
N THR A 151 -0.56 -8.99 11.45
CA THR A 151 -1.80 -9.54 10.90
C THR A 151 -1.66 -9.78 9.41
N LYS A 152 -1.94 -11.01 8.93
CA LYS A 152 -2.07 -11.24 7.49
C LYS A 152 -3.32 -10.51 6.99
N MET A 153 -3.15 -9.53 6.12
CA MET A 153 -4.26 -8.76 5.54
C MET A 153 -4.69 -9.32 4.19
N PHE A 154 -3.72 -9.61 3.31
CA PHE A 154 -4.03 -9.98 1.92
C PHE A 154 -3.19 -11.16 1.45
N SER A 155 -3.73 -11.92 0.50
CA SER A 155 -2.96 -12.98 -0.18
C SER A 155 -2.11 -12.44 -1.33
N HIS A 156 -2.43 -11.25 -1.85
CA HIS A 156 -1.75 -10.64 -3.00
C HIS A 156 -1.61 -9.12 -2.79
N PHE A 157 -0.51 -8.55 -3.28
CA PHE A 157 -0.27 -7.10 -3.26
C PHE A 157 -1.34 -6.30 -4.02
N ASP A 158 -1.94 -6.87 -5.06
CA ASP A 158 -3.00 -6.22 -5.84
C ASP A 158 -4.19 -5.78 -4.97
N ASP A 159 -4.54 -6.59 -3.97
CA ASP A 159 -5.68 -6.32 -3.09
C ASP A 159 -5.36 -5.16 -2.12
N TYR A 160 -4.11 -5.08 -1.64
CA TYR A 160 -3.59 -3.93 -0.91
C TYR A 160 -3.59 -2.65 -1.75
N LEU A 161 -2.96 -2.68 -2.94
CA LEU A 161 -2.83 -1.49 -3.78
C LEU A 161 -4.19 -0.95 -4.22
N LYS A 162 -5.12 -1.84 -4.55
CA LYS A 162 -6.50 -1.47 -4.92
C LYS A 162 -7.20 -0.73 -3.79
N GLY A 163 -7.07 -1.20 -2.54
CA GLY A 163 -7.58 -0.51 -1.37
C GLY A 163 -6.98 0.89 -1.24
N CYS A 164 -5.64 1.01 -1.33
CA CYS A 164 -4.93 2.29 -1.24
C CYS A 164 -5.44 3.30 -2.28
N LEU A 165 -5.47 2.91 -3.55
CA LEU A 165 -5.88 3.79 -4.65
C LEU A 165 -7.35 4.20 -4.56
N VAL A 166 -8.22 3.35 -4.01
CA VAL A 166 -9.62 3.72 -3.76
C VAL A 166 -9.72 4.66 -2.56
N PHE A 167 -8.98 4.42 -1.47
CA PHE A 167 -8.94 5.32 -0.33
C PHE A 167 -8.40 6.70 -0.67
N ALA A 168 -7.32 6.78 -1.45
CA ALA A 168 -6.67 8.04 -1.81
C ALA A 168 -7.59 9.00 -2.57
N GLN A 169 -8.57 8.46 -3.31
CA GLN A 169 -9.56 9.26 -4.03
C GLN A 169 -10.44 10.12 -3.11
N ALA A 170 -10.40 9.92 -1.78
CA ALA A 170 -11.09 10.76 -0.80
C ALA A 170 -10.76 12.24 -0.94
N ASP A 171 -9.51 12.55 -1.33
CA ASP A 171 -9.01 13.91 -1.46
C ASP A 171 -9.38 14.59 -2.79
N LEU A 172 -10.06 13.86 -3.69
CA LEU A 172 -10.49 14.34 -5.01
C LEU A 172 -11.98 14.75 -5.02
N PHE A 173 -12.52 15.14 -3.87
CA PHE A 173 -13.92 15.51 -3.70
C PHE A 173 -14.27 16.81 -4.44
N GLY A 174 -15.44 16.84 -5.07
CA GLY A 174 -16.03 18.03 -5.66
C GLY A 174 -16.94 18.78 -4.69
N GLU A 175 -18.04 19.34 -5.19
CA GLU A 175 -18.97 20.15 -4.39
C GLU A 175 -19.71 19.33 -3.31
N VAL A 176 -19.75 18.01 -3.44
CA VAL A 176 -20.36 17.11 -2.44
C VAL A 176 -19.59 17.03 -1.12
N GLY A 177 -18.33 17.44 -1.10
CA GLY A 177 -17.48 17.50 0.10
C GLY A 177 -16.86 16.15 0.50
N GLN A 178 -15.75 16.23 1.24
CA GLN A 178 -14.92 15.10 1.65
C GLN A 178 -15.69 14.04 2.46
N ASP A 179 -16.42 14.46 3.50
CA ASP A 179 -17.16 13.54 4.39
C ASP A 179 -18.11 12.60 3.63
N GLN A 180 -18.72 13.08 2.54
CA GLN A 180 -19.62 12.27 1.72
C GLN A 180 -18.86 11.29 0.83
N VAL A 181 -17.73 11.72 0.27
CA VAL A 181 -16.85 10.88 -0.55
C VAL A 181 -16.20 9.80 0.32
N ASP A 182 -15.74 10.13 1.53
CA ASP A 182 -15.20 9.17 2.50
C ASP A 182 -16.19 8.04 2.80
N GLN A 183 -17.47 8.37 3.03
CA GLN A 183 -18.51 7.35 3.24
C GLN A 183 -18.71 6.44 2.03
N TRP A 184 -18.63 6.99 0.82
CA TRP A 184 -18.75 6.18 -0.40
C TRP A 184 -17.55 5.27 -0.61
N ILE A 185 -16.35 5.79 -0.33
CA ILE A 185 -15.09 5.05 -0.39
C ILE A 185 -15.10 3.90 0.61
N GLU A 186 -15.44 4.15 1.88
CA GLU A 186 -15.49 3.11 2.91
C GLU A 186 -16.45 1.99 2.51
N GLN A 187 -17.66 2.34 2.06
CA GLN A 187 -18.62 1.34 1.54
C GLN A 187 -18.06 0.52 0.36
N ILE A 188 -17.35 1.17 -0.57
CA ILE A 188 -16.74 0.48 -1.72
C ILE A 188 -15.63 -0.46 -1.25
N VAL A 189 -14.75 0.00 -0.36
CA VAL A 189 -13.63 -0.83 0.11
C VAL A 189 -14.14 -1.98 0.98
N ASP A 190 -15.15 -1.77 1.81
CA ASP A 190 -15.84 -2.83 2.54
C ASP A 190 -16.38 -3.92 1.61
N GLU A 191 -16.98 -3.54 0.48
CA GLU A 191 -17.44 -4.49 -0.54
C GLU A 191 -16.28 -5.22 -1.23
N LEU A 192 -15.10 -4.59 -1.34
CA LEU A 192 -13.92 -5.16 -2.01
C LEU A 192 -13.11 -6.12 -1.14
N ILE A 193 -12.89 -5.76 0.13
CA ILE A 193 -11.97 -6.48 1.03
C ILE A 193 -12.62 -6.95 2.34
N GLY A 194 -13.84 -6.50 2.64
CA GLY A 194 -14.56 -6.84 3.86
C GLY A 194 -14.31 -5.88 5.02
N GLU A 195 -15.38 -5.62 5.78
CA GLU A 195 -15.42 -4.70 6.93
C GLU A 195 -14.33 -4.99 7.98
N ASP A 196 -14.06 -6.27 8.29
CA ASP A 196 -13.05 -6.63 9.29
C ASP A 196 -11.63 -6.17 8.90
N LEU A 197 -11.29 -6.24 7.60
CA LEU A 197 -9.99 -5.78 7.10
C LEU A 197 -9.92 -4.26 7.06
N VAL A 198 -10.98 -3.58 6.60
CA VAL A 198 -11.07 -2.11 6.63
C VAL A 198 -10.89 -1.62 8.06
N ARG A 199 -11.58 -2.26 9.02
CA ARG A 199 -11.46 -1.92 10.42
C ARG A 199 -10.03 -2.05 10.92
N LYS A 200 -9.38 -3.20 10.71
CA LYS A 200 -7.99 -3.41 11.16
C LYS A 200 -7.00 -2.45 10.49
N TRP A 201 -7.27 -2.02 9.27
CA TRP A 201 -6.41 -1.09 8.53
C TRP A 201 -6.59 0.36 9.02
N ARG A 202 -7.82 0.82 9.24
CA ARG A 202 -8.13 2.24 9.44
C ARG A 202 -8.37 2.65 10.90
N TYR A 203 -8.71 1.72 11.80
CA TYR A 203 -9.24 2.00 13.14
C TYR A 203 -8.63 1.13 14.24
#